data_AF-A0A917LWC7-F1
#
_entry.id   AF-A0A917LWC7-F1
#
_cell.length_a   1.000
_cell.length_b   1.000
_cell.length_c   1.000
_cell.angle_alpha   90.00
_cell.angle_beta   90.00
_cell.angle_gamma   90.00
#
_symmetry.space_group_name_H-M   'P 1'
#
loop_
_entity.id
_entity.type
_entity.pdbx_description
1 polymer ?
#
loop_
_entity_poly.entity_id
_entity_poly.type
_entity_poly.pdbx_seq_one_letter_code
_entity_poly.pdbx_strand_id
1 'polypeptide(L)'
;MKTINKLKTNTMKNKAILFLMAIMLLPLTSMAQDIFAKYSDNPEVTYVSIKPKMFQMLAKMDINSDDPEAQEYLDMVNSITSFKVITTGNKAISGDVTKWVQSHKNALEELMVVKDNGVNMTFYVKQGKDEDHVSEFLMFVDGLSAVTKDMDVNMNGEKREFETVVVSLTGDIDLNQISKLTQKMNIQGAEHLEKKNKK
;
A
#
# COMPACT_ATOMS: atom_id res chain seq x y z
N MET A 1 -48.23 17.92 43.92
CA MET A 1 -48.12 16.97 42.78
C MET A 1 -47.49 17.53 41.48
N LYS A 2 -47.27 18.85 41.30
CA LYS A 2 -46.75 19.41 40.01
C LYS A 2 -45.21 19.42 39.83
N THR A 3 -44.42 19.25 40.89
CA THR A 3 -42.95 19.35 40.85
C THR A 3 -42.23 18.08 40.35
N ILE A 4 -42.80 16.90 40.59
CA ILE A 4 -42.19 15.60 40.23
C ILE A 4 -42.16 15.40 38.70
N ASN A 5 -43.22 15.82 37.99
CA ASN A 5 -43.27 15.70 36.53
C ASN A 5 -42.26 16.62 35.82
N LYS A 6 -41.97 17.80 36.36
CA LYS A 6 -41.04 18.76 35.76
C LYS A 6 -39.58 18.29 35.81
N LEU A 7 -39.18 17.64 36.91
CA LEU A 7 -37.86 17.01 37.10
C LEU A 7 -37.68 15.80 36.17
N LYS A 8 -38.73 14.97 36.01
CA LYS A 8 -38.73 13.79 35.13
C LYS A 8 -38.64 14.20 33.64
N THR A 9 -39.27 15.31 33.24
CA THR A 9 -39.16 15.83 31.87
C THR A 9 -37.79 16.43 31.54
N ASN A 10 -37.14 17.13 32.46
CA ASN A 10 -35.79 17.68 32.22
C ASN A 10 -34.72 16.58 32.15
N THR A 11 -34.85 15.53 32.97
CA THR A 11 -33.95 14.36 32.89
C THR A 11 -34.14 13.57 31.61
N MET A 12 -35.37 13.40 31.10
CA MET A 12 -35.60 12.78 29.79
C MET A 12 -35.08 13.64 28.62
N LYS A 13 -35.26 14.97 28.67
CA LYS A 13 -34.71 15.89 27.66
C LYS A 13 -33.18 15.86 27.61
N ASN A 14 -32.51 15.86 28.77
CA ASN A 14 -31.05 15.78 28.83
C ASN A 14 -30.51 14.44 28.33
N LYS A 15 -31.22 13.33 28.61
CA LYS A 15 -30.89 12.01 28.04
C LYS A 15 -31.11 11.96 26.52
N ALA A 16 -32.16 12.60 26.01
CA ALA A 16 -32.41 12.71 24.58
C ALA A 16 -31.33 13.54 23.86
N ILE A 17 -30.89 14.65 24.46
CA ILE A 17 -29.78 15.47 23.94
C ILE A 17 -28.47 14.67 23.93
N LEU A 18 -28.17 13.94 25.01
CA LEU A 18 -26.98 13.08 25.09
C LEU A 18 -27.00 11.97 24.03
N PHE A 19 -28.18 11.40 23.76
CA PHE A 19 -28.37 10.38 22.74
C PHE A 19 -28.22 10.93 21.32
N LEU A 20 -28.77 12.13 21.05
CA LEU A 20 -28.57 12.85 19.79
C LEU A 20 -27.10 13.23 19.55
N MET A 21 -26.39 13.63 20.61
CA MET A 21 -24.97 13.94 20.54
C MET A 21 -24.14 12.68 20.29
N ALA A 22 -24.50 11.54 20.89
CA ALA A 22 -23.88 10.25 20.62
C ALA A 22 -24.11 9.80 19.17
N ILE A 23 -25.31 9.98 18.61
CA ILE A 23 -25.62 9.67 17.21
C ILE A 23 -24.82 10.56 16.24
N MET A 24 -24.63 11.85 16.57
CA MET A 24 -23.79 12.76 15.77
C MET A 24 -22.29 12.43 15.82
N LEU A 25 -21.83 11.68 16.82
CA LEU A 25 -20.45 11.20 16.92
C LEU A 25 -20.23 9.84 16.23
N LEU A 26 -21.29 9.13 15.83
CA LEU A 26 -21.20 7.86 15.10
C LEU A 26 -20.47 7.94 13.75
N PRO A 27 -20.62 9.00 12.91
CA PRO A 27 -19.91 9.04 11.63
C PRO A 27 -18.40 9.35 11.75
N LEU A 28 -17.85 9.50 12.95
CA LEU A 28 -16.41 9.71 13.13
C LEU A 28 -15.57 8.45 12.95
N THR A 29 -16.19 7.27 12.85
CA THR A 29 -15.50 6.06 12.37
C THR A 29 -15.56 6.01 10.85
N SER A 30 -14.94 6.99 10.20
CA SER A 30 -14.42 6.80 8.84
C SER A 30 -13.29 5.76 8.93
N MET A 31 -13.68 4.50 9.10
CA MET A 31 -12.79 3.34 9.00
C MET A 31 -11.96 3.54 7.74
N ALA A 32 -10.64 3.41 7.86
CA ALA A 32 -9.69 3.59 6.78
C ALA A 32 -10.18 2.80 5.54
N GLN A 33 -10.87 3.50 4.65
CA GLN A 33 -11.38 2.88 3.43
C GLN A 33 -10.14 2.51 2.62
N ASP A 34 -10.06 1.26 2.18
CA ASP A 34 -8.97 0.79 1.34
C ASP A 34 -8.79 1.80 0.18
N ILE A 35 -7.67 2.52 0.19
CA ILE A 35 -7.38 3.58 -0.79
C ILE A 35 -7.41 3.02 -2.21
N PHE A 36 -7.04 1.74 -2.36
CA PHE A 36 -7.08 1.01 -3.61
C PHE A 36 -8.51 0.79 -4.11
N ALA A 37 -9.43 0.40 -3.22
CA ALA A 37 -10.84 0.21 -3.59
C ALA A 37 -11.55 1.54 -3.81
N LYS A 38 -11.18 2.60 -3.06
CA LYS A 38 -11.76 3.94 -3.24
C LYS A 38 -11.49 4.50 -4.64
N TYR A 39 -10.31 4.22 -5.20
CA TYR A 39 -9.84 4.84 -6.43
C TYR A 39 -9.72 3.88 -7.63
N SER A 40 -10.10 2.62 -7.50
CA SER A 40 -9.94 1.60 -8.57
C SER A 40 -10.65 1.95 -9.87
N ASP A 41 -11.78 2.66 -9.80
CA ASP A 41 -12.59 3.05 -10.96
C ASP A 41 -12.44 4.54 -11.33
N ASN A 42 -11.48 5.25 -10.71
CA ASN A 42 -11.26 6.67 -10.96
C ASN A 42 -10.44 6.89 -12.25
N PRO A 43 -10.90 7.71 -13.20
CA PRO A 43 -10.20 7.92 -14.48
C PRO A 43 -8.82 8.62 -14.34
N GLU A 44 -8.60 9.37 -13.26
CA GLU A 44 -7.33 10.04 -12.97
C GLU A 44 -6.32 9.11 -12.28
N VAL A 45 -6.70 7.85 -12.04
CA VAL A 45 -5.88 6.84 -11.37
C VAL A 45 -5.60 5.68 -12.31
N THR A 46 -4.33 5.33 -12.44
CA THR A 46 -3.94 4.04 -12.98
C THR A 46 -3.96 3.04 -11.83
N TYR A 47 -4.89 2.10 -11.89
CA TYR A 47 -5.04 1.03 -10.91
C TYR A 47 -4.66 -0.31 -11.52
N VAL A 48 -3.77 -1.04 -10.85
CA VAL A 48 -3.42 -2.42 -11.19
C VAL A 48 -3.67 -3.29 -9.98
N SER A 49 -4.41 -4.39 -10.16
CA SER A 49 -4.53 -5.43 -9.13
C SER A 49 -4.31 -6.81 -9.73
N ILE A 50 -3.28 -7.48 -9.22
CA ILE A 50 -2.96 -8.85 -9.61
C ILE A 50 -3.39 -9.77 -8.48
N LYS A 51 -4.20 -10.77 -8.83
CA LYS A 51 -4.69 -11.80 -7.92
C LYS A 51 -3.77 -13.02 -7.94
N PRO A 52 -3.75 -13.86 -6.88
CA PRO A 52 -2.88 -15.04 -6.79
C PRO A 52 -3.01 -15.99 -7.98
N LYS A 53 -4.20 -16.04 -8.61
CA LYS A 53 -4.42 -16.91 -9.76
C LYS A 53 -3.58 -16.51 -10.98
N MET A 54 -3.35 -15.22 -11.21
CA MET A 54 -2.52 -14.74 -12.32
C MET A 54 -1.06 -15.12 -12.10
N PHE A 55 -0.58 -14.93 -10.87
CA PHE A 55 0.74 -15.36 -10.41
C PHE A 55 0.97 -16.85 -10.65
N GLN A 56 0.03 -17.71 -10.26
CA GLN A 56 0.05 -19.15 -10.56
C GLN A 56 0.04 -19.49 -12.05
N MET A 57 -0.61 -18.67 -12.88
CA MET A 57 -0.63 -18.88 -14.34
C MET A 57 0.70 -18.51 -14.98
N LEU A 58 1.29 -17.36 -14.61
CA LEU A 58 2.63 -16.93 -15.06
C LEU A 58 3.68 -17.96 -14.67
N ALA A 59 3.65 -18.36 -13.40
CA ALA A 59 4.40 -19.48 -12.85
C ALA A 59 4.37 -20.70 -13.76
N LYS A 60 3.19 -21.15 -14.20
CA LYS A 60 3.05 -22.35 -15.06
C LYS A 60 3.48 -22.14 -16.51
N MET A 61 3.46 -20.91 -17.02
CA MET A 61 3.84 -20.59 -18.40
C MET A 61 5.36 -20.41 -18.56
N ASP A 62 6.05 -19.99 -17.50
CA ASP A 62 7.49 -19.68 -17.51
C ASP A 62 8.38 -20.87 -17.09
N ILE A 63 7.78 -21.98 -16.67
CA ILE A 63 8.52 -23.21 -16.32
C ILE A 63 8.92 -23.95 -17.60
N ASN A 64 10.19 -23.84 -17.98
CA ASN A 64 10.92 -24.99 -18.52
C ASN A 64 11.31 -25.88 -17.33
N SER A 65 10.82 -27.12 -17.28
CA SER A 65 10.68 -27.95 -16.06
C SER A 65 11.97 -28.43 -15.35
N ASP A 66 13.15 -27.95 -15.72
CA ASP A 66 14.43 -28.52 -15.27
C ASP A 66 15.37 -27.53 -14.53
N ASP A 67 14.93 -26.30 -14.21
CA ASP A 67 15.75 -25.32 -13.49
C ASP A 67 15.40 -25.26 -11.97
N PRO A 68 16.33 -25.61 -11.06
CA PRO A 68 16.14 -25.50 -9.61
C PRO A 68 15.78 -24.09 -9.13
N GLU A 69 16.19 -23.03 -9.84
CA GLU A 69 15.84 -21.65 -9.49
C GLU A 69 14.38 -21.29 -9.81
N ALA A 70 13.71 -22.06 -10.68
CA ALA A 70 12.32 -21.85 -11.00
C ALA A 70 11.42 -22.16 -9.80
N GLN A 71 11.71 -23.23 -9.05
CA GLN A 71 10.87 -23.65 -7.93
C GLN A 71 10.79 -22.61 -6.81
N GLU A 72 11.92 -21.99 -6.45
CA GLU A 72 11.94 -20.92 -5.45
C GLU A 72 11.15 -19.68 -5.90
N TYR A 73 11.22 -19.34 -7.20
CA TYR A 73 10.40 -18.27 -7.77
C TYR A 73 8.90 -18.60 -7.71
N LEU A 74 8.52 -19.84 -8.01
CA LEU A 74 7.13 -20.31 -7.89
C LEU A 74 6.62 -20.21 -6.46
N ASP A 75 7.44 -20.59 -5.49
CA ASP A 75 7.07 -20.57 -4.08
C ASP A 75 6.86 -19.13 -3.58
N MET A 76 7.73 -18.20 -3.99
CA MET A 76 7.56 -16.76 -3.74
C MET A 76 6.26 -16.24 -4.37
N VAL A 77 6.03 -16.56 -5.63
CA VAL A 77 4.85 -16.10 -6.38
C VAL A 77 3.55 -16.67 -5.81
N ASN A 78 3.59 -17.88 -5.28
CA ASN A 78 2.47 -18.52 -4.58
C ASN A 78 2.20 -17.93 -3.20
N SER A 79 3.22 -17.37 -2.53
CA SER A 79 3.06 -16.76 -1.22
C SER A 79 2.40 -15.38 -1.27
N ILE A 80 2.36 -14.76 -2.46
CA ILE A 80 1.69 -13.49 -2.71
C ILE A 80 0.17 -13.68 -2.77
N THR A 81 -0.54 -13.00 -1.86
CA THR A 81 -2.01 -13.02 -1.77
C THR A 81 -2.67 -11.84 -2.48
N SER A 82 -1.99 -10.70 -2.57
CA SER A 82 -2.46 -9.53 -3.29
C SER A 82 -1.30 -8.67 -3.73
N PHE A 83 -1.35 -8.19 -4.97
CA PHE A 83 -0.51 -7.12 -5.46
C PHE A 83 -1.41 -6.00 -6.00
N LYS A 84 -1.21 -4.78 -5.52
CA LYS A 84 -1.97 -3.60 -5.93
C LYS A 84 -1.03 -2.43 -6.20
N VAL A 85 -1.30 -1.70 -7.26
CA VAL A 85 -0.60 -0.46 -7.60
C VAL A 85 -1.63 0.64 -7.85
N ILE A 86 -1.38 1.82 -7.27
CA ILE A 86 -2.00 3.07 -7.66
C ILE A 86 -0.92 3.98 -8.19
N THR A 87 -1.21 4.65 -9.30
CA THR A 87 -0.43 5.77 -9.81
C THR A 87 -1.36 6.92 -10.16
N THR A 88 -1.03 8.13 -9.73
CA THR A 88 -1.85 9.33 -9.96
C THR A 88 -0.97 10.56 -10.20
N GLY A 89 -1.43 11.43 -11.10
CA GLY A 89 -0.94 12.81 -11.24
C GLY A 89 -1.82 13.85 -10.53
N ASN A 90 -3.03 13.47 -10.13
CA ASN A 90 -3.95 14.37 -9.47
C ASN A 90 -3.52 14.65 -8.02
N LYS A 91 -3.22 15.90 -7.71
CA LYS A 91 -2.71 16.35 -6.39
C LYS A 91 -3.67 16.08 -5.22
N ALA A 92 -4.98 16.12 -5.45
CA ALA A 92 -5.95 15.83 -4.38
C ALA A 92 -5.94 14.33 -4.04
N ILE A 93 -5.90 13.47 -5.06
CA ILE A 93 -5.77 12.02 -4.88
C ILE A 93 -4.42 11.68 -4.25
N SER A 94 -3.33 12.30 -4.71
CA SER A 94 -2.00 12.19 -4.09
C SER A 94 -2.04 12.52 -2.60
N GLY A 95 -2.67 13.64 -2.22
CA GLY A 95 -2.81 14.02 -0.81
C GLY A 95 -3.60 13.02 0.02
N ASP A 96 -4.64 12.40 -0.55
CA ASP A 96 -5.39 11.33 0.11
C ASP A 96 -4.58 10.05 0.27
N VAL A 97 -3.82 9.66 -0.75
CA VAL A 97 -2.91 8.51 -0.71
C VAL A 97 -1.83 8.72 0.35
N THR A 98 -1.21 9.90 0.39
CA THR A 98 -0.22 10.25 1.42
C THR A 98 -0.83 10.14 2.82
N LYS A 99 -2.03 10.67 3.05
CA LYS A 99 -2.72 10.54 4.35
C LYS A 99 -2.99 9.08 4.70
N TRP A 100 -3.40 8.27 3.73
CA TRP A 100 -3.64 6.84 3.95
C TRP A 100 -2.34 6.12 4.35
N VAL A 101 -1.23 6.34 3.66
CA VAL A 101 0.10 5.78 4.01
C VAL A 101 0.50 6.21 5.42
N GLN A 102 0.37 7.51 5.75
CA GLN A 102 0.70 8.03 7.08
C GLN A 102 -0.19 7.46 8.20
N SER A 103 -1.42 7.05 7.89
CA SER A 103 -2.29 6.36 8.84
C SER A 103 -1.92 4.89 9.02
N HIS A 104 -1.47 4.23 7.94
CA HIS A 104 -1.07 2.82 7.95
C HIS A 104 0.32 2.59 8.54
N LYS A 105 1.23 3.57 8.44
CA LYS A 105 2.62 3.45 8.91
C LYS A 105 2.75 3.03 10.38
N ASN A 106 1.77 3.30 11.24
CA ASN A 106 1.86 2.94 12.66
C ASN A 106 1.88 1.43 12.89
N ALA A 107 1.38 0.65 11.92
CA ALA A 107 1.42 -0.80 11.93
C ALA A 107 2.56 -1.37 11.07
N LEU A 108 3.42 -0.51 10.53
CA LEU A 108 4.49 -0.86 9.60
C LEU A 108 5.83 -0.35 10.12
N GLU A 109 6.90 -1.04 9.77
CA GLU A 109 8.28 -0.63 10.00
C GLU A 109 8.84 0.02 8.74
N GLU A 110 9.48 1.18 8.88
CA GLU A 110 10.19 1.84 7.78
C GLU A 110 11.55 1.17 7.58
N LEU A 111 11.76 0.54 6.42
CA LEU A 111 13.01 -0.15 6.12
C LEU A 111 14.03 0.73 5.41
N MET A 112 13.56 1.56 4.47
CA MET A 112 14.44 2.32 3.59
C MET A 112 13.75 3.58 3.10
N VAL A 113 14.51 4.67 3.01
CA VAL A 113 14.10 5.91 2.38
C VAL A 113 15.15 6.34 1.39
N VAL A 114 14.73 6.59 0.14
CA VAL A 114 15.55 7.18 -0.91
C VAL A 114 14.98 8.56 -1.23
N LYS A 115 15.83 9.58 -1.19
CA LYS A 115 15.47 10.94 -1.57
C LYS A 115 16.42 11.38 -2.66
N ASP A 116 15.88 11.67 -3.84
CA ASP A 116 16.68 12.13 -4.98
C ASP A 116 15.86 13.10 -5.85
N ASN A 117 16.46 14.23 -6.24
CA ASN A 117 15.88 15.20 -7.17
C ASN A 117 14.41 15.59 -6.90
N GLY A 118 14.02 15.72 -5.62
CA GLY A 118 12.64 16.06 -5.23
C GLY A 118 11.67 14.89 -5.17
N VAL A 119 12.11 13.68 -5.55
CA VAL A 119 11.40 12.42 -5.39
C VAL A 119 11.73 11.82 -4.02
N ASN A 120 10.70 11.42 -3.28
CA ASN A 120 10.84 10.65 -2.03
C ASN A 120 10.24 9.28 -2.24
N MET A 121 11.04 8.24 -2.00
CA MET A 121 10.63 6.84 -2.07
C MET A 121 10.86 6.21 -0.71
N THR A 122 9.80 5.67 -0.12
CA THR A 122 9.85 5.02 1.19
C THR A 122 9.32 3.59 1.09
N PHE A 123 10.05 2.68 1.72
CA PHE A 123 9.72 1.27 1.82
C PHE A 123 9.33 0.95 3.25
N TYR A 124 8.14 0.37 3.39
CA TYR A 124 7.58 -0.10 4.64
C TYR A 124 7.34 -1.60 4.59
N VAL A 125 7.47 -2.27 5.73
CA VAL A 125 7.07 -3.67 5.89
C VAL A 125 6.24 -3.88 7.13
N LYS A 126 5.39 -4.89 7.09
CA LYS A 126 4.76 -5.46 8.26
C LYS A 126 5.36 -6.83 8.51
N GLN A 127 5.88 -7.04 9.71
CA GLN A 127 6.40 -8.34 10.09
C GLN A 127 5.31 -9.42 9.95
N GLY A 128 5.72 -10.59 9.48
CA GLY A 128 4.88 -11.75 9.25
C GLY A 128 4.82 -12.66 10.47
N LYS A 129 4.91 -13.96 10.23
CA LYS A 129 4.87 -15.00 11.26
C LYS A 129 6.16 -15.07 12.11
N ASP A 130 7.28 -14.58 11.58
CA ASP A 130 8.60 -14.57 12.21
C ASP A 130 9.47 -13.40 11.66
N GLU A 131 10.76 -13.35 12.02
CA GLU A 131 11.71 -12.31 11.60
C GLU A 131 12.09 -12.35 10.11
N ASP A 132 11.96 -13.51 9.46
CA ASP A 132 12.37 -13.70 8.07
C ASP A 132 11.19 -13.52 7.09
N HIS A 133 9.96 -13.43 7.61
CA HIS A 133 8.76 -13.30 6.80
C HIS A 133 8.08 -11.95 6.96
N VAL A 134 7.55 -11.44 5.86
CA VAL A 134 6.80 -10.18 5.77
C VAL A 134 5.37 -10.48 5.35
N SER A 135 4.41 -9.93 6.10
CA SER A 135 2.98 -10.05 5.78
C SER A 135 2.49 -9.00 4.79
N GLU A 136 3.15 -7.84 4.78
CA GLU A 136 2.84 -6.72 3.90
C GLU A 136 4.12 -5.94 3.56
N PHE A 137 4.33 -5.69 2.28
CA PHE A 137 5.32 -4.76 1.77
C PHE A 137 4.60 -3.60 1.11
N LEU A 138 4.96 -2.38 1.49
CA LEU A 138 4.37 -1.16 0.97
C LEU A 138 5.48 -0.21 0.50
N MET A 139 5.45 0.13 -0.77
CA MET A 139 6.32 1.15 -1.36
C MET A 139 5.48 2.39 -1.65
N PHE A 140 5.95 3.53 -1.19
CA PHE A 140 5.33 4.83 -1.42
C PHE A 140 6.32 5.76 -2.08
N VAL A 141 5.96 6.30 -3.24
CA VAL A 141 6.75 7.28 -3.98
C VAL A 141 5.94 8.56 -4.15
N ASP A 142 6.55 9.69 -3.81
CA ASP A 142 5.97 11.02 -3.93
C ASP A 142 6.94 11.98 -4.61
N GLY A 143 6.41 13.02 -5.25
CA GLY A 143 7.20 14.03 -5.96
C GLY A 143 7.72 13.57 -7.32
N LEU A 144 7.12 12.55 -7.96
CA LEU A 144 7.52 12.11 -9.30
C LEU A 144 7.38 13.21 -10.35
N SER A 145 6.57 14.25 -10.13
CA SER A 145 6.44 15.35 -11.10
C SER A 145 7.75 16.11 -11.27
N ALA A 146 8.66 16.07 -10.29
CA ALA A 146 9.97 16.69 -10.39
C ALA A 146 10.84 16.08 -11.51
N VAL A 147 10.63 14.79 -11.83
CA VAL A 147 11.43 14.05 -12.82
C VAL A 147 10.63 13.62 -14.05
N THR A 148 9.29 13.61 -13.97
CA THR A 148 8.41 13.14 -15.08
C THR A 148 7.82 14.25 -15.95
N LYS A 149 7.95 15.53 -15.58
CA LYS A 149 7.41 16.67 -16.37
C LYS A 149 7.83 16.68 -17.84
N ASP A 150 9.09 16.32 -18.09
CA ASP A 150 9.68 16.32 -19.43
C ASP A 150 9.64 14.94 -20.09
N MET A 151 9.17 13.91 -19.39
CA MET A 151 8.94 12.59 -19.98
C MET A 151 7.64 12.60 -20.77
N ASP A 152 7.70 12.10 -22.00
CA ASP A 152 6.53 11.97 -22.88
C ASP A 152 5.76 10.69 -22.56
N VAL A 153 5.17 10.63 -21.35
CA VAL A 153 4.38 9.47 -20.93
C VAL A 153 2.94 9.66 -21.39
N ASN A 154 2.61 9.01 -22.50
CA ASN A 154 1.26 8.98 -23.06
C ASN A 154 0.53 7.73 -22.57
N MET A 155 -0.53 7.92 -21.78
CA MET A 155 -1.46 6.84 -21.40
C MET A 155 -2.83 7.17 -21.97
N ASN A 156 -3.39 6.25 -22.77
CA ASN A 156 -4.65 6.46 -23.50
C ASN A 156 -4.67 7.73 -24.40
N GLY A 157 -3.50 8.14 -24.91
CA GLY A 157 -3.37 9.30 -25.81
C GLY A 157 -3.30 10.66 -25.10
N GLU A 158 -3.27 10.68 -23.76
CA GLU A 158 -3.07 11.89 -22.98
C GLU A 158 -1.71 11.86 -22.28
N LYS A 159 -1.00 13.00 -22.31
CA LYS A 159 0.23 13.19 -21.53
C LYS A 159 -0.15 13.18 -20.05
N ARG A 160 0.34 12.19 -19.30
CA ARG A 160 0.10 12.10 -17.85
C ARG A 160 1.38 12.42 -17.09
N GLU A 161 1.29 13.42 -16.22
CA GLU A 161 2.29 13.62 -15.18
C GLU A 161 2.02 12.64 -14.05
N PHE A 162 3.08 12.04 -13.48
CA PHE A 162 2.95 11.22 -12.28
C PHE A 162 3.42 12.01 -11.09
N GLU A 163 2.60 12.09 -10.05
CA GLU A 163 3.00 12.72 -8.79
C GLU A 163 3.27 11.66 -7.74
N THR A 164 2.37 10.68 -7.62
CA THR A 164 2.39 9.70 -6.54
C THR A 164 2.19 8.28 -7.07
N VAL A 165 3.00 7.35 -6.55
CA VAL A 165 2.86 5.91 -6.77
C VAL A 165 2.79 5.22 -5.41
N VAL A 166 1.84 4.29 -5.25
CA VAL A 166 1.83 3.35 -4.14
C VAL A 166 1.74 1.94 -4.67
N VAL A 167 2.65 1.09 -4.20
CA VAL A 167 2.64 -0.36 -4.44
C VAL A 167 2.42 -1.05 -3.11
N SER A 168 1.43 -1.94 -3.04
CA SER A 168 1.17 -2.80 -1.89
C SER A 168 1.21 -4.25 -2.33
N LEU A 169 1.99 -5.04 -1.60
CA LEU A 169 2.13 -6.48 -1.77
C LEU A 169 1.82 -7.13 -0.42
N THR A 170 0.84 -8.03 -0.36
CA THR A 170 0.53 -8.80 0.85
C THR A 170 0.72 -10.28 0.59
N GLY A 171 1.16 -11.03 1.60
CA GLY A 171 1.47 -12.45 1.44
C GLY A 171 2.17 -13.03 2.65
N ASP A 172 2.73 -14.23 2.49
CA ASP A 172 3.71 -14.80 3.42
C ASP A 172 5.09 -14.75 2.75
N ILE A 173 5.66 -13.55 2.67
CA ILE A 173 6.79 -13.27 1.79
C ILE A 173 8.10 -13.50 2.56
N ASP A 174 8.87 -14.48 2.15
CA ASP A 174 10.21 -14.74 2.70
C ASP A 174 11.20 -13.67 2.16
N LEU A 175 11.80 -12.91 3.07
CA LEU A 175 12.79 -11.87 2.75
C LEU A 175 14.02 -12.43 2.02
N ASN A 176 14.38 -13.68 2.26
CA ASN A 176 15.49 -14.35 1.57
C ASN A 176 15.21 -14.49 0.07
N GLN A 177 13.94 -14.65 -0.32
CA GLN A 177 13.53 -14.76 -1.72
C GLN A 177 13.54 -13.39 -2.43
N ILE A 178 13.24 -12.28 -1.71
CA ILE A 178 13.30 -10.91 -2.26
C ILE A 178 14.74 -10.53 -2.66
N SER A 179 15.74 -10.93 -1.87
CA SER A 179 17.15 -10.64 -2.15
C SER A 179 17.59 -11.17 -3.53
N LYS A 180 17.12 -12.37 -3.91
CA LYS A 180 17.40 -13.02 -5.20
C LYS A 180 16.63 -12.38 -6.36
N LEU A 181 15.41 -11.90 -6.12
CA LEU A 181 14.65 -11.12 -7.11
C LEU A 181 15.40 -9.85 -7.51
N THR A 182 15.99 -9.16 -6.53
CA THR A 182 16.77 -7.94 -6.76
C THR A 182 18.02 -8.20 -7.62
N GLN A 183 18.64 -9.38 -7.47
CA GLN A 183 19.75 -9.83 -8.32
C GLN A 183 19.31 -10.09 -9.76
N LYS A 184 18.15 -10.73 -9.98
CA LYS A 184 17.61 -10.98 -11.33
C LYS A 184 17.05 -9.73 -12.01
N MET A 185 16.57 -8.74 -11.26
CA MET A 185 16.04 -7.47 -11.80
C MET A 185 17.11 -6.41 -12.12
N ASN A 186 18.40 -6.75 -12.00
CA ASN A 186 19.55 -5.91 -12.35
C ASN A 186 19.46 -4.48 -11.80
N ILE A 187 18.99 -4.32 -10.56
CA ILE A 187 19.01 -3.03 -9.86
C ILE A 187 20.45 -2.79 -9.42
N GLN A 188 21.13 -1.85 -10.08
CA GLN A 188 22.48 -1.40 -9.74
C GLN A 188 22.54 -1.00 -8.25
N GLY A 189 23.03 -1.90 -7.39
CA GLY A 189 23.11 -1.68 -5.94
C GLY A 189 23.02 -2.94 -5.06
N ALA A 190 22.47 -4.05 -5.55
CA ALA A 190 22.32 -5.29 -4.77
C ALA A 190 23.66 -5.96 -4.39
N GLU A 191 24.72 -5.73 -5.18
CA GLU A 191 26.07 -6.30 -4.93
C GLU A 191 26.71 -5.83 -3.61
N HIS A 192 26.15 -4.79 -2.97
CA HIS A 192 26.70 -4.22 -1.72
C HIS A 192 26.04 -4.81 -0.46
N LEU A 193 24.99 -5.62 -0.59
CA LEU A 193 24.28 -6.21 0.55
C LEU A 193 24.87 -7.57 0.99
N GLU A 194 25.48 -8.33 0.07
CA GLU A 194 26.09 -9.64 0.39
C GLU A 194 27.39 -9.54 1.22
N LYS A 195 28.02 -8.36 1.28
CA LYS A 195 29.32 -8.21 1.99
C LYS A 195 29.21 -8.04 3.51
N LYS A 196 28.00 -7.98 4.08
CA LYS A 196 27.82 -7.75 5.53
C LYS A 196 27.68 -9.01 6.40
N ASN A 197 27.50 -10.21 5.82
CA ASN A 197 27.37 -11.47 6.58
C ASN A 197 28.66 -12.30 6.68
N LYS A 198 29.83 -11.69 6.43
CA LYS A 198 31.14 -12.29 6.76
C LYS A 198 31.91 -11.40 7.72
N LYS A 199 31.54 -11.44 8.99
CA LYS A 199 32.46 -11.27 10.13
C LYS A 199 31.88 -11.90 11.37
#